data_AF-A0A7X7ZG45-F1
#
_entry.id   AF-A0A7X7ZG45-F1
#
_cell.length_a   1.000
_cell.length_b   1.000
_cell.length_c   1.000
_cell.angle_alpha   90.00
_cell.angle_beta   90.00
_cell.angle_gamma   90.00
#
_symmetry.space_group_name_H-M   'P 1'
#
loop_
_entity.id
_entity.type
_entity.pdbx_description
1 polymer ?
#
loop_
_entity_poly.entity_id
_entity_poly.type
_entity_poly.pdbx_seq_one_letter_code
_entity_poly.pdbx_strand_id
1 'polypeptide(L)'
;MDPDIAAQAELNRLIAESASWVPLDGQWAAMLGGKWVGITDPLQTNSKGSHTFGAADILAEHETLKARVTGVDVVLLDSRTFGDNISHDGQPLYVTIGLGDFNDRDEVLAWCAAQFPELSGAHLENQCTSSRLYP
;
A
#
# COMPACT_ATOMS: atom_id res chain seq x y z
N MET A 1 3.56 -8.70 -25.12
CA MET A 1 3.05 -9.07 -23.80
C MET A 1 2.52 -7.81 -23.17
N ASP A 2 1.27 -7.82 -22.71
CA ASP A 2 0.67 -6.66 -22.05
C ASP A 2 1.44 -6.39 -20.75
N PRO A 3 2.01 -5.19 -20.54
CA PRO A 3 2.72 -4.84 -19.32
C PRO A 3 1.86 -5.04 -18.06
N ASP A 4 0.54 -4.89 -18.14
CA ASP A 4 -0.34 -5.09 -16.99
C ASP A 4 -0.46 -6.56 -16.57
N ILE A 5 -0.40 -7.51 -17.52
CA ILE A 5 -0.42 -8.95 -17.17
C ILE A 5 0.85 -9.33 -16.40
N ALA A 6 2.01 -8.83 -16.86
CA ALA A 6 3.29 -9.07 -16.22
C ALA A 6 3.33 -8.49 -14.80
N ALA A 7 2.89 -7.24 -14.67
CA ALA A 7 2.87 -6.53 -13.40
C ALA A 7 1.90 -7.17 -12.41
N GLN A 8 0.72 -7.61 -12.86
CA GLN A 8 -0.23 -8.30 -12.00
C GLN A 8 0.32 -9.63 -11.47
N ALA A 9 1.02 -10.40 -12.31
CA ALA A 9 1.69 -11.62 -11.87
C ALA A 9 2.75 -11.33 -10.79
N GLU A 10 3.53 -10.25 -10.96
CA GLU A 10 4.54 -9.84 -9.98
C GLU A 10 3.92 -9.32 -8.67
N LEU A 11 2.86 -8.52 -8.73
CA LEU A 11 2.11 -8.10 -7.54
C LEU A 11 1.60 -9.30 -6.74
N ASN A 12 1.05 -10.31 -7.42
CA ASN A 12 0.59 -11.54 -6.77
C ASN A 12 1.75 -12.34 -6.16
N ARG A 13 2.93 -12.36 -6.80
CA ARG A 13 4.15 -12.98 -6.26
C ARG A 13 4.60 -12.28 -4.98
N LEU A 14 4.61 -10.95 -4.96
CA LEU A 14 4.99 -10.13 -3.80
C LEU A 14 4.02 -10.32 -2.63
N ILE A 15 2.72 -10.43 -2.89
CA ILE A 15 1.72 -10.79 -1.88
C ILE A 15 2.03 -12.17 -1.28
N ALA A 16 2.26 -13.18 -2.11
CA ALA A 16 2.55 -14.54 -1.63
C ALA A 16 3.85 -14.59 -0.81
N GLU A 17 4.87 -13.84 -1.23
CA GLU A 17 6.12 -13.68 -0.48
C GLU A 17 5.87 -13.03 0.89
N SER A 18 5.15 -11.90 0.93
CA SER A 18 4.85 -11.16 2.16
C SER A 18 4.00 -11.99 3.13
N ALA A 19 2.97 -12.67 2.61
CA ALA A 19 2.07 -13.50 3.41
C ALA A 19 2.79 -14.65 4.16
N SER A 20 3.99 -15.04 3.73
CA SER A 20 4.74 -16.12 4.37
C SER A 20 5.41 -15.74 5.70
N TRP A 21 5.57 -14.45 5.99
CA TRP A 21 6.34 -13.99 7.15
C TRP A 21 5.77 -12.76 7.85
N VAL A 22 4.86 -12.00 7.24
CA VAL A 22 4.25 -10.83 7.88
C VAL A 22 3.28 -11.31 8.97
N PRO A 23 3.50 -10.94 10.26
CA PRO A 23 2.58 -11.28 11.32
C PRO A 23 1.24 -10.56 11.12
N LEU A 24 0.14 -11.13 11.60
CA LEU A 24 -1.18 -10.49 11.61
C LEU A 24 -1.75 -10.58 13.04
N ASP A 25 -0.99 -10.07 14.01
CA ASP A 25 -1.23 -10.25 15.45
C ASP A 25 -1.78 -8.97 16.12
N GLY A 26 -2.33 -8.05 15.33
CA GLY A 26 -2.87 -6.79 15.76
C GLY A 26 -1.84 -5.68 15.94
N GLN A 27 -0.64 -5.82 15.34
CA GLN A 27 0.37 -4.77 15.35
C GLN A 27 -0.02 -3.58 14.46
N TRP A 28 0.52 -2.41 14.78
CA TRP A 28 0.37 -1.19 13.99
C TRP A 28 1.35 -1.19 12.82
N ALA A 29 0.89 -0.70 11.66
CA ALA A 29 1.70 -0.56 10.46
C ALA A 29 1.26 0.67 9.65
N ALA A 30 2.16 1.19 8.82
CA ALA A 30 1.84 2.27 7.90
C ALA A 30 1.22 1.69 6.62
N MET A 31 -0.01 2.07 6.30
CA MET A 31 -0.60 1.81 4.99
C MET A 31 -0.20 2.93 4.04
N LEU A 32 0.74 2.63 3.14
CA LEU A 32 1.35 3.56 2.18
C LEU A 32 0.54 3.73 0.88
N GLY A 33 -0.61 3.05 0.79
CA GLY A 33 -1.50 3.09 -0.36
C GLY A 33 -2.19 1.75 -0.58
N GLY A 34 -3.41 1.79 -1.11
CA GLY A 34 -4.19 0.60 -1.49
C GLY A 34 -4.93 0.85 -2.79
N LYS A 35 -4.65 0.06 -3.82
CA LYS A 35 -5.26 0.22 -5.14
C LYS A 35 -5.70 -1.13 -5.70
N TRP A 36 -6.86 -1.18 -6.34
CA TRP A 36 -7.26 -2.30 -7.20
C TRP A 36 -7.02 -1.93 -8.67
N VAL A 37 -6.85 -2.92 -9.55
CA VAL A 37 -6.57 -2.66 -10.96
C VAL A 37 -7.76 -1.95 -11.62
N GLY A 38 -7.49 -0.81 -12.26
CA GLY A 38 -8.50 0.03 -12.88
C GLY A 38 -9.13 1.07 -11.96
N ILE A 39 -8.68 1.19 -10.70
CA ILE A 39 -9.13 2.24 -9.79
C ILE A 39 -8.88 3.63 -10.40
N THR A 40 -9.84 4.53 -10.20
CA THR A 40 -9.64 5.97 -10.41
C THR A 40 -9.50 6.66 -9.06
N ASP A 41 -8.32 7.22 -8.77
CA ASP A 41 -8.03 7.96 -7.55
C ASP A 41 -7.91 9.47 -7.89
N PRO A 42 -8.87 10.32 -7.47
CA PRO A 42 -8.85 11.74 -7.80
C PRO A 42 -7.75 12.55 -7.07
N LEU A 43 -7.15 11.99 -6.02
CA LEU A 43 -6.13 12.65 -5.21
C LEU A 43 -4.70 12.29 -5.60
N GLN A 44 -4.52 11.30 -6.48
CA GLN A 44 -3.21 10.87 -6.96
C GLN A 44 -3.21 10.65 -8.46
N THR A 45 -2.05 10.85 -9.08
CA THR A 45 -1.82 10.50 -10.48
C THR A 45 -0.69 9.49 -10.59
N ASN A 46 -0.81 8.58 -11.55
CA ASN A 46 0.29 7.69 -11.91
C ASN A 46 1.41 8.47 -12.63
N SER A 47 2.51 7.78 -12.95
CA SER A 47 3.67 8.38 -13.65
C SER A 47 3.35 8.98 -15.03
N LYS A 48 2.17 8.68 -15.60
CA LYS A 48 1.68 9.19 -16.89
C LYS A 48 0.73 10.38 -16.70
N GLY A 49 0.49 10.83 -15.47
CA GLY A 49 -0.44 11.92 -15.14
C GLY A 49 -1.92 11.52 -15.16
N SER A 50 -2.23 10.22 -15.18
CA SER A 50 -3.61 9.69 -15.15
C SER A 50 -4.03 9.38 -13.72
N HIS A 51 -5.31 9.65 -13.40
CA HIS A 51 -5.93 9.23 -12.14
C HIS A 51 -6.31 7.74 -12.13
N THR A 52 -6.29 7.08 -13.29
CA THR A 52 -6.58 5.66 -13.41
C THR A 52 -5.29 4.84 -13.33
N PHE A 53 -5.28 3.82 -12.48
CA PHE A 53 -4.13 2.98 -12.20
C PHE A 53 -4.33 1.56 -12.75
N GLY A 54 -3.47 1.16 -13.70
CA GLY A 54 -3.31 -0.23 -14.11
C GLY A 54 -2.41 -1.02 -13.13
N ALA A 55 -2.25 -2.32 -13.36
CA ALA A 55 -1.37 -3.16 -12.54
C ALA A 55 0.09 -2.70 -12.61
N ALA A 56 0.56 -2.27 -13.78
CA ALA A 56 1.91 -1.74 -13.96
C ALA A 56 2.12 -0.43 -13.18
N ASP A 57 1.09 0.41 -13.08
CA ASP A 57 1.16 1.67 -12.33
C ASP A 57 1.21 1.38 -10.81
N ILE A 58 0.40 0.43 -10.33
CA ILE A 58 0.38 -0.01 -8.92
C ILE A 58 1.74 -0.61 -8.52
N LEU A 59 2.33 -1.46 -9.38
CA LEU A 59 3.65 -2.03 -9.12
C LEU A 59 4.74 -0.95 -9.05
N ALA A 60 4.74 0.00 -10.01
CA ALA A 60 5.71 1.08 -10.01
C ALA A 60 5.57 2.00 -8.78
N GLU A 61 4.35 2.24 -8.31
CA GLU A 61 4.09 2.98 -7.08
C GLU A 61 4.65 2.24 -5.85
N HIS A 62 4.38 0.93 -5.74
CA HIS A 62 4.93 0.09 -4.67
C HIS A 62 6.46 0.16 -4.63
N GLU A 63 7.12 -0.01 -5.79
CA GLU A 63 8.59 0.07 -5.90
C GLU A 63 9.11 1.46 -5.55
N THR A 64 8.42 2.52 -5.97
CA THR A 64 8.77 3.90 -5.63
C THR A 64 8.68 4.15 -4.14
N LEU A 65 7.60 3.69 -3.49
CA LEU A 65 7.42 3.80 -2.04
C LEU A 65 8.50 3.03 -1.28
N LYS A 66 8.79 1.80 -1.72
CA LYS A 66 9.87 0.96 -1.17
C LYS A 66 11.24 1.62 -1.26
N ALA A 67 11.51 2.35 -2.33
CA ALA A 67 12.77 3.08 -2.50
C ALA A 67 12.81 4.43 -1.74
N ARG A 68 11.65 5.04 -1.50
CA ARG A 68 11.52 6.38 -0.90
C ARG A 68 11.53 6.37 0.62
N VAL A 69 10.74 5.48 1.23
CA VAL A 69 10.52 5.50 2.69
C VAL A 69 11.63 4.78 3.43
N THR A 70 11.85 5.14 4.69
CA THR A 70 12.94 4.58 5.51
C THR A 70 12.47 4.19 6.91
N GLY A 71 13.21 3.28 7.54
CA GLY A 71 12.93 2.82 8.91
C GLY A 71 11.79 1.80 9.02
N VAL A 72 11.34 1.24 7.90
CA VAL A 72 10.32 0.18 7.83
C VAL A 72 10.69 -0.84 6.75
N ASP A 73 10.21 -2.07 6.91
CA ASP A 73 10.20 -3.05 5.83
C ASP A 73 8.94 -2.85 4.98
N VAL A 74 9.11 -2.57 3.69
CA VAL A 74 7.99 -2.33 2.77
C VAL A 74 7.57 -3.63 2.09
N VAL A 75 6.31 -4.01 2.30
CA VAL A 75 5.68 -5.25 1.82
C VAL A 75 4.40 -4.95 1.07
N LEU A 76 3.85 -5.98 0.42
CA LEU A 76 2.58 -5.90 -0.29
C LEU A 76 1.62 -6.95 0.26
N LEU A 77 0.42 -6.54 0.68
CA LEU A 77 -0.61 -7.44 1.21
C LEU A 77 -1.89 -7.39 0.37
N ASP A 78 -2.64 -8.49 0.40
CA ASP A 78 -3.99 -8.59 -0.15
C ASP A 78 -4.98 -8.05 0.88
N SER A 79 -5.76 -7.02 0.53
CA SER A 79 -6.71 -6.40 1.47
C SER A 79 -7.79 -7.33 2.01
N ARG A 80 -7.96 -8.53 1.45
CA ARG A 80 -8.93 -9.54 1.88
C ARG A 80 -8.38 -10.51 2.92
N THR A 81 -7.11 -10.37 3.31
CA THR A 81 -6.45 -11.26 4.27
C THR A 81 -6.11 -10.59 5.58
N PHE A 82 -6.46 -9.32 5.74
CA PHE A 82 -6.25 -8.59 6.97
C PHE A 82 -7.27 -7.46 7.15
N GLY A 83 -7.40 -6.99 8.39
CA GLY A 83 -8.25 -5.87 8.74
C GLY A 83 -9.72 -6.19 8.50
N ASP A 84 -10.44 -5.25 7.89
CA ASP A 84 -11.85 -5.43 7.55
C ASP A 84 -12.10 -6.30 6.31
N ASN A 85 -11.06 -6.96 5.77
CA ASN A 85 -11.14 -7.87 4.63
C ASN A 85 -11.81 -7.22 3.40
N ILE A 86 -11.30 -6.04 3.03
CA ILE A 86 -11.88 -5.16 2.02
C ILE A 86 -11.67 -5.75 0.61
N SER A 87 -12.69 -5.62 -0.24
CA SER A 87 -12.59 -5.88 -1.69
C SER A 87 -13.43 -4.87 -2.48
N HIS A 88 -13.13 -4.73 -3.77
CA HIS A 88 -13.90 -3.93 -4.71
C HIS A 88 -14.35 -4.81 -5.87
N ASP A 89 -15.66 -4.98 -6.05
CA ASP A 89 -16.24 -5.88 -7.06
C ASP A 89 -15.62 -7.30 -7.07
N GLY A 90 -15.32 -7.81 -5.87
CA GLY A 90 -14.69 -9.13 -5.66
C GLY A 90 -13.17 -9.16 -5.90
N GLN A 91 -12.56 -8.05 -6.32
CA GLN A 91 -11.11 -7.91 -6.49
C GLN A 91 -10.44 -7.42 -5.19
N PRO A 92 -9.23 -7.91 -4.88
CA PRO A 92 -8.44 -7.34 -3.80
C PRO A 92 -7.94 -5.94 -4.16
N LEU A 93 -7.63 -5.18 -3.12
CA LEU A 93 -6.68 -4.09 -3.23
C LEU A 93 -5.27 -4.67 -2.99
N TYR A 94 -4.32 -4.21 -3.79
CA TYR A 94 -2.90 -4.36 -3.53
C TYR A 94 -2.49 -3.26 -2.56
N VAL A 95 -2.20 -3.64 -1.31
CA VAL A 95 -1.93 -2.68 -0.24
C VAL A 95 -0.46 -2.68 0.09
N THR A 96 0.20 -1.53 -0.12
CA THR A 96 1.61 -1.35 0.28
C THR A 96 1.65 -1.00 1.76
N ILE A 97 2.39 -1.80 2.53
CA ILE A 97 2.49 -1.68 3.98
C ILE A 97 3.95 -1.44 4.37
N GLY A 98 4.19 -0.46 5.24
CA GLY A 98 5.45 -0.28 5.95
C GLY A 98 5.37 -0.92 7.35
N LEU A 99 6.16 -1.96 7.56
CA LEU A 99 6.30 -2.66 8.85
C LEU A 99 7.44 -2.03 9.64
N GLY A 100 7.10 -1.32 10.71
CA GLY A 100 8.05 -0.69 11.62
C GLY A 100 7.76 -1.05 13.07
N ASP A 101 8.63 -0.58 13.97
CA ASP A 101 8.43 -0.69 15.41
C ASP A 101 7.48 0.42 15.89
N PHE A 102 6.19 0.24 15.62
CA PHE A 102 5.13 1.19 16.00
C PHE A 102 4.33 0.65 17.18
N ASN A 103 4.31 1.40 18.27
CA ASN A 103 3.58 1.07 19.50
C ASN A 103 2.09 1.41 19.39
N ASP A 104 1.78 2.48 18.67
CA ASP A 104 0.42 2.99 18.56
C ASP A 104 0.14 3.69 17.21
N ARG A 105 -1.12 4.08 17.05
CA ARG A 105 -1.61 4.80 15.88
C ARG A 105 -0.87 6.13 15.65
N ASP A 106 -0.57 6.86 16.71
CA ASP A 106 -0.03 8.21 16.60
C ASP A 106 1.44 8.17 16.17
N GLU A 107 2.20 7.16 16.59
CA GLU A 107 3.55 6.89 16.07
C GLU A 107 3.55 6.62 14.56
N VAL A 108 2.58 5.84 14.05
CA VAL A 108 2.44 5.61 12.60
C VAL A 108 2.15 6.90 11.86
N LEU A 109 1.20 7.71 12.35
CA LEU A 109 0.82 8.97 11.71
C LEU A 109 1.96 10.00 11.74
N ALA A 110 2.71 10.06 12.83
CA ALA A 110 3.91 10.89 12.94
C ALA A 110 4.98 10.45 11.94
N TRP A 111 5.19 9.14 11.80
CA TRP A 111 6.09 8.60 10.79
C TRP A 111 5.63 8.92 9.37
N CYS A 112 4.33 8.76 9.06
CA CYS A 112 3.76 9.16 7.77
C CYS A 112 4.04 10.63 7.45
N ALA A 113 3.76 11.54 8.38
CA ALA A 113 4.02 12.97 8.19
C ALA A 113 5.52 13.27 7.98
N ALA A 114 6.42 12.50 8.61
CA ALA A 114 7.86 12.64 8.45
C ALA A 114 8.37 12.12 7.08
N GLN A 115 7.77 11.05 6.53
CA GLN A 115 8.16 10.52 5.21
C GLN A 115 7.59 11.34 4.04
N PHE A 116 6.46 12.03 4.26
CA PHE A 116 5.76 12.83 3.26
C PHE A 116 5.53 14.28 3.74
N PRO A 117 6.60 15.03 4.06
CA PRO A 117 6.49 16.38 4.61
C PRO A 117 5.86 17.39 3.64
N GLU A 118 5.81 17.06 2.35
CA GLU A 118 5.16 17.85 1.32
C GLU A 118 3.63 17.67 1.28
N LEU A 119 3.08 16.67 1.97
CA LEU A 119 1.66 16.35 1.98
C LEU A 119 1.01 16.74 3.31
N SER A 120 -0.29 17.05 3.27
CA SER A 120 -1.08 17.32 4.47
C SER A 120 -2.57 17.03 4.24
N GLY A 121 -3.32 16.91 5.35
CA GLY A 121 -4.75 16.62 5.33
C GLY A 121 -5.09 15.39 4.50
N ALA A 122 -6.12 15.50 3.67
CA ALA A 122 -6.60 14.39 2.84
C ALA A 122 -5.53 13.83 1.88
N HIS A 123 -4.56 14.63 1.42
CA HIS A 123 -3.50 14.13 0.55
C HIS A 123 -2.51 13.23 1.32
N LEU A 124 -2.18 13.60 2.56
CA LEU A 124 -1.35 12.75 3.42
C LEU A 124 -2.10 11.49 3.80
N GLU A 125 -3.35 11.59 4.24
CA GLU A 125 -4.16 10.42 4.62
C GLU A 125 -4.36 9.45 3.45
N ASN A 126 -4.50 9.96 2.22
CA ASN A 126 -4.62 9.13 1.02
C ASN A 126 -3.29 8.47 0.62
N GLN A 127 -2.15 9.05 0.99
CA GLN A 127 -0.81 8.50 0.71
C GLN A 127 -0.31 7.58 1.82
N CYS A 128 -0.55 7.92 3.07
CA CYS A 128 0.00 7.24 4.23
C CYS A 128 -0.92 7.42 5.45
N THR A 129 -1.42 6.30 5.96
CA THR A 129 -2.25 6.29 7.17
C THR A 129 -1.93 5.11 8.06
N SER A 130 -2.46 5.12 9.29
CA SER A 130 -2.33 4.02 10.22
C SER A 130 -3.22 2.84 9.83
N SER A 131 -2.68 1.63 9.89
CA SER A 131 -3.45 0.38 9.79
C SER A 131 -3.10 -0.53 10.96
N ARG A 132 -4.08 -1.36 11.35
CA ARG A 132 -3.86 -2.44 12.31
C ARG A 132 -3.99 -3.76 11.59
N LEU A 133 -2.96 -4.59 11.69
CA LEU A 133 -2.87 -5.84 10.94
C LEU A 133 -3.36 -7.00 11.79
N TYR A 134 -4.58 -7.44 11.56
CA TYR A 134 -5.22 -8.60 12.17
C TYR A 134 -5.91 -9.43 11.08
N PRO A 135 -6.24 -10.71 11.27
CA PRO A 135 -6.84 -11.55 10.24
C PRO A 135 -8.30 -11.19 9.92
#